data_AF-A0A530GGK8-F1
#
_entry.id   AF-A0A530GGK8-F1
#
_cell.length_a   1.000
_cell.length_b   1.000
_cell.length_c   1.000
_cell.angle_alpha   90.00
_cell.angle_beta   90.00
_cell.angle_gamma   90.00
#
_symmetry.space_group_name_H-M   'P 1'
#
loop_
_entity.id
_entity.type
_entity.pdbx_description
1 polymer ?
#
loop_
_entity_poly.entity_id
_entity_poly.type
_entity_poly.pdbx_seq_one_letter_code
_entity_poly.pdbx_strand_id
1 'polypeptide(L)'
;IKVMAGVVAPDEGTMTLDGREVSFASPAAANQAGIVCIFQELSLIPELSVADNIVIFDPPKRFGMIDRKAQRRIAEEALARAGASDIHPCALVKD
;
A
#
# COMPACT_ATOMS: atom_id res chain seq x y z
N ILE A 1 -2.00 -1.27 -17.07
CA ILE A 1 -1.78 -1.00 -15.63
C ILE A 1 -0.97 0.28 -15.40
N LYS A 2 0.22 0.45 -16.01
CA LYS A 2 1.07 1.65 -15.77
C LYS A 2 0.36 2.99 -16.01
N VAL A 3 -0.50 3.08 -17.04
CA VAL A 3 -1.33 4.27 -17.29
C VAL A 3 -2.38 4.49 -16.20
N MET A 4 -3.12 3.44 -15.84
CA MET A 4 -4.11 3.51 -14.75
C MET A 4 -3.49 3.89 -13.39
N ALA A 5 -2.27 3.44 -13.15
CA ALA A 5 -1.50 3.75 -11.95
C ALA A 5 -0.79 5.12 -12.02
N GLY A 6 -0.99 5.94 -13.06
CA GLY A 6 -0.37 7.26 -13.21
C GLY A 6 1.16 7.24 -13.37
N VAL A 7 1.74 6.08 -13.72
CA VAL A 7 3.18 5.91 -13.93
C VAL A 7 3.59 6.38 -15.34
N VAL A 8 2.69 6.25 -16.31
CA VAL A 8 2.92 6.58 -17.72
C VAL A 8 1.67 7.31 -18.25
N ALA A 9 1.82 8.35 -19.05
CA ALA A 9 0.69 9.00 -19.71
C ALA A 9 0.18 8.15 -20.88
N PRO A 10 -1.13 8.14 -21.19
CA PRO A 10 -1.62 7.51 -22.41
C PRO A 10 -1.14 8.31 -23.63
N ASP A 11 -0.69 7.62 -24.67
CA ASP A 11 -0.36 8.26 -25.95
C ASP A 11 -1.64 8.66 -26.71
N GLU A 12 -2.68 7.81 -26.65
CA GLU A 12 -4.00 8.04 -27.22
C GLU A 12 -5.09 7.36 -26.36
N GLY A 13 -6.34 7.82 -26.50
CA GLY A 13 -7.51 7.30 -25.80
C GLY A 13 -7.81 8.01 -24.47
N THR A 14 -8.89 7.59 -23.81
CA THR A 14 -9.37 8.17 -22.56
C THR A 14 -9.64 7.08 -21.53
N MET A 15 -9.53 7.43 -20.25
CA MET A 15 -9.86 6.56 -19.13
C MET A 15 -11.03 7.16 -18.36
N THR A 16 -11.90 6.30 -17.87
CA THR A 16 -13.00 6.69 -16.99
C THR A 16 -12.96 5.94 -15.67
N LEU A 17 -13.24 6.64 -14.57
CA LEU A 17 -13.47 6.08 -13.24
C LEU A 17 -14.86 6.50 -12.79
N ASP A 18 -15.72 5.52 -12.46
CA ASP A 18 -17.13 5.75 -12.08
C ASP A 18 -17.89 6.66 -13.07
N GLY A 19 -17.66 6.44 -14.38
CA GLY A 19 -18.30 7.20 -15.45
C GLY A 19 -17.75 8.62 -15.67
N ARG A 20 -16.72 9.04 -14.93
CA ARG A 20 -16.03 10.33 -15.13
C ARG A 20 -14.69 10.13 -15.80
N GLU A 21 -14.38 10.95 -16.78
CA GLU A 21 -13.08 10.94 -17.42
C GLU A 21 -11.98 11.36 -16.43
N VAL A 22 -10.88 10.60 -16.39
CA VAL A 22 -9.76 10.81 -15.48
C VAL A 22 -8.43 10.72 -16.21
N SER A 23 -7.47 11.50 -15.74
CA SER A 23 -6.06 11.42 -16.13
C SER A 23 -5.20 11.71 -14.90
N PHE A 24 -4.14 10.93 -14.70
CA PHE A 24 -3.28 11.04 -13.53
C PHE A 24 -1.88 11.45 -13.94
N ALA A 25 -1.40 12.59 -13.44
CA ALA A 25 -0.05 13.10 -13.68
C ALA A 25 1.03 12.40 -12.84
N SER A 26 0.62 11.57 -11.86
CA SER A 26 1.54 10.81 -11.02
C SER A 26 0.83 9.63 -10.35
N PRO A 27 1.58 8.65 -9.82
CA PRO A 27 1.01 7.57 -9.02
C PRO A 27 0.32 8.06 -7.74
N ALA A 28 0.79 9.17 -7.15
CA ALA A 28 0.14 9.77 -6.00
C ALA A 28 -1.27 10.29 -6.33
N ALA A 29 -1.45 10.87 -7.52
CA ALA A 29 -2.76 11.32 -7.99
C ALA A 29 -3.73 10.13 -8.23
N ALA A 30 -3.22 9.02 -8.79
CA ALA A 30 -4.00 7.80 -8.95
C ALA A 30 -4.42 7.21 -7.57
N ASN A 31 -3.50 7.16 -6.60
CA ASN A 31 -3.80 6.71 -5.24
C ASN A 31 -4.87 7.57 -4.54
N GLN A 32 -4.81 8.90 -4.70
CA GLN A 32 -5.84 9.81 -4.15
C GLN A 32 -7.22 9.59 -4.79
N ALA A 33 -7.27 9.11 -6.03
CA ALA A 33 -8.49 8.69 -6.70
C ALA A 33 -8.94 7.25 -6.33
N GLY A 34 -8.27 6.61 -5.37
CA GLY A 34 -8.60 5.26 -4.90
C GLY A 34 -7.99 4.13 -5.73
N ILE A 35 -7.10 4.42 -6.67
CA ILE A 35 -6.42 3.41 -7.48
C ILE A 35 -5.08 3.05 -6.83
N VAL A 36 -5.04 1.87 -6.22
CA VAL A 36 -3.82 1.30 -5.65
C VAL A 36 -3.31 0.18 -6.56
N CYS A 37 -2.06 0.27 -6.99
CA CYS A 37 -1.42 -0.75 -7.84
C CYS A 37 -0.51 -1.66 -7.01
N ILE A 38 -0.77 -2.97 -7.04
CA ILE A 38 0.10 -4.00 -6.47
C ILE A 38 0.88 -4.65 -7.62
N PHE A 39 2.21 -4.55 -7.61
CA PHE A 39 3.07 -5.13 -8.63
C PHE A 39 3.37 -6.62 -8.33
N GLN A 40 3.60 -7.43 -9.39
CA GLN A 40 3.77 -8.88 -9.27
C GLN A 40 5.11 -9.34 -8.66
N GLU A 41 6.03 -8.42 -8.36
CA GLU A 41 7.22 -8.68 -7.57
C GLU A 41 7.10 -7.95 -6.22
N LEU A 42 7.09 -8.74 -5.14
CA LEU A 42 6.95 -8.26 -3.76
C LEU A 42 8.13 -7.34 -3.41
N SER A 43 7.87 -6.04 -3.34
CA SER A 43 8.83 -5.05 -2.82
C SER A 43 8.78 -5.02 -1.28
N LEU A 44 8.94 -6.17 -0.64
CA LEU A 44 9.14 -6.21 0.81
C LEU A 44 10.53 -5.69 1.14
N ILE A 45 10.66 -5.01 2.27
CA ILE A 45 11.94 -4.62 2.85
C ILE A 45 12.33 -5.68 3.89
N PRO A 46 13.31 -6.55 3.62
CA PRO A 46 13.66 -7.68 4.49
C PRO A 46 14.13 -7.27 5.89
N GLU A 47 14.69 -6.06 6.01
CA GLU A 47 15.20 -5.49 7.27
C GLU A 47 14.09 -4.93 8.17
N LEU A 48 12.85 -4.86 7.67
CA LEU A 48 11.70 -4.36 8.40
C LEU A 48 10.84 -5.52 8.92
N SER A 49 10.12 -5.26 10.02
CA SER A 49 9.12 -6.22 10.49
C SER A 49 7.96 -6.36 9.51
N VAL A 50 7.19 -7.43 9.64
CA VAL A 50 5.93 -7.62 8.91
C VAL A 50 5.01 -6.41 9.12
N ALA A 51 4.86 -5.96 10.36
CA ALA A 51 4.04 -4.80 10.70
C ALA A 51 4.56 -3.50 10.08
N ASP A 52 5.88 -3.31 10.02
CA ASP A 52 6.48 -2.13 9.37
C ASP A 52 6.23 -2.15 7.85
N ASN A 53 6.37 -3.32 7.19
CA ASN A 53 6.08 -3.46 5.76
C ASN A 53 4.61 -3.18 5.43
N ILE A 54 3.67 -3.62 6.28
CA ILE A 54 2.22 -3.44 6.05
C ILE A 54 1.81 -1.96 6.05
N VAL A 55 2.39 -1.13 6.93
CA VAL A 55 1.98 0.28 7.09
C VAL A 55 3.00 1.28 6.53
N ILE A 56 4.00 0.83 5.76
CA ILE A 56 5.18 1.62 5.39
C ILE A 56 4.84 2.98 4.75
N PHE A 57 3.78 3.03 3.95
CA PHE A 57 3.37 4.25 3.25
C PHE A 57 2.59 5.24 4.13
N ASP A 58 1.87 4.75 5.13
CA ASP A 58 1.08 5.58 6.06
C ASP A 58 1.06 4.97 7.47
N PRO A 59 2.17 5.07 8.22
CA PRO A 59 2.25 4.49 9.54
C PRO A 59 1.37 5.28 10.51
N PRO A 60 0.66 4.62 11.44
CA PRO A 60 -0.14 5.31 12.44
C PRO A 60 0.76 6.14 13.35
N LYS A 61 0.36 7.39 13.62
CA LYS A 61 1.15 8.33 14.45
C LYS A 61 0.36 8.75 15.69
N ARG A 62 1.08 8.94 16.78
CA ARG A 62 0.58 9.50 18.03
C ARG A 62 1.59 10.52 18.56
N PHE A 63 1.13 11.76 18.76
CA PHE A 63 1.99 12.89 19.14
C PHE A 63 3.23 13.07 18.22
N GLY A 64 3.05 12.85 16.91
CA GLY A 64 4.11 13.00 15.91
C GLY A 64 5.09 11.82 15.80
N MET A 65 5.02 10.84 16.71
CA MET A 65 5.83 9.62 16.67
C MET A 65 5.00 8.44 16.16
N ILE A 66 5.66 7.39 15.65
CA ILE A 66 4.98 6.16 15.22
C ILE A 66 4.33 5.48 16.44
N ASP A 67 3.03 5.24 16.36
CA ASP A 67 2.29 4.48 17.36
C ASP A 67 2.47 2.98 17.10
N ARG A 68 3.51 2.41 17.73
CA ARG A 68 3.83 0.97 17.63
C ARG A 68 2.67 0.06 18.04
N LYS A 69 1.84 0.49 18.99
CA LYS A 69 0.69 -0.30 19.45
C LYS A 69 -0.40 -0.33 18.38
N ALA A 70 -0.71 0.82 17.79
CA ALA A 70 -1.67 0.90 16.70
C ALA A 70 -1.19 0.13 15.46
N GLN A 71 0.10 0.25 15.12
CA GLN A 71 0.70 -0.44 13.98
C GLN A 71 0.60 -1.96 14.12
N ARG A 72 0.92 -2.50 15.31
CA ARG A 72 0.78 -3.94 15.57
C ARG A 72 -0.66 -4.41 15.37
N ARG A 73 -1.64 -3.66 15.90
CA ARG A 73 -3.06 -4.00 15.76
C ARG A 73 -3.50 -4.01 14.29
N ILE A 74 -3.10 -3.01 13.50
CA ILE A 74 -3.39 -2.95 12.06
C ILE A 74 -2.80 -4.17 11.34
N ALA A 75 -1.57 -4.55 11.68
CA ALA A 75 -0.90 -5.71 11.09
C ALA A 75 -1.62 -7.03 11.44
N GLU A 76 -2.02 -7.21 12.71
CA GLU A 76 -2.79 -8.39 13.14
C GLU A 76 -4.13 -8.48 12.38
N GLU A 77 -4.85 -7.38 12.25
CA GLU A 77 -6.12 -7.32 11.50
C GLU A 77 -5.91 -7.61 10.00
N ALA A 78 -4.85 -7.07 9.39
CA ALA A 78 -4.52 -7.30 7.98
C ALA A 78 -4.12 -8.76 7.71
N LEU A 79 -3.29 -9.35 8.57
CA LEU A 79 -2.87 -10.75 8.48
C LEU A 79 -4.05 -11.70 8.66
N ALA A 80 -4.95 -11.41 9.60
CA ALA A 80 -6.18 -12.18 9.78
C ALA A 80 -7.06 -12.16 8.52
N ARG A 81 -7.24 -10.98 7.91
CA ARG A 81 -8.00 -10.84 6.65
C ARG A 81 -7.35 -11.56 5.46
N ALA A 82 -6.02 -11.65 5.46
CA ALA A 82 -5.26 -12.35 4.43
C ALA A 82 -5.16 -13.87 4.66
N GLY A 83 -5.64 -14.38 5.80
CA GLY A 83 -5.52 -15.80 6.17
C GLY A 83 -4.13 -16.21 6.67
N ALA A 84 -3.29 -15.24 7.06
CA ALA A 84 -1.90 -15.43 7.50
C ALA A 84 -1.72 -15.14 9.00
N SER A 85 -2.66 -15.60 9.83
CA SER A 85 -2.69 -15.31 11.29
C SER A 85 -1.56 -16.00 12.08
N ASP A 86 -0.87 -16.94 11.45
CA ASP A 86 0.30 -17.65 11.95
C ASP A 86 1.59 -16.81 11.88
N ILE A 87 1.61 -15.74 11.08
CA ILE A 87 2.75 -14.84 10.96
C ILE A 87 2.76 -13.85 12.13
N HIS A 88 3.89 -13.78 12.84
CA HIS A 88 4.03 -12.83 13.95
C HIS A 88 4.29 -11.40 13.40
N PRO A 89 3.47 -10.39 13.74
CA PRO A 89 3.60 -9.03 13.18
C PRO A 89 4.96 -8.36 13.43
N CYS A 90 5.62 -8.69 14.54
CA CYS A 90 6.93 -8.13 14.89
C CYS A 90 8.12 -8.97 14.40
N ALA A 91 7.90 -10.09 13.71
CA ALA A 91 8.99 -10.84 13.06
C ALA A 91 9.57 -10.02 11.90
N LEU A 92 10.87 -10.16 11.64
CA LEU A 92 11.46 -9.58 10.44
C LEU A 92 11.00 -10.39 9.23
N VAL A 93 10.82 -9.72 8.10
CA VAL A 93 10.40 -10.41 6.86
C VAL A 93 11.44 -11.42 6.37
N LYS A 94 12.72 -11.22 6.72
CA LYS A 94 13.80 -12.15 6.36
C LYS A 94 13.85 -13.43 7.20
N ASP A 95 13.10 -13.51 8.30
CA ASP A 95 13.06 -14.67 9.21
C ASP A 95 12.05 -15.70 8.70
#